data_AF-A0A662J3J3-F1
#
_entry.id   AF-A0A662J3J3-F1
#
_cell.length_a   1.000
_cell.length_b   1.000
_cell.length_c   1.000
_cell.angle_alpha   90.00
_cell.angle_beta   90.00
_cell.angle_gamma   90.00
#
_symmetry.space_group_name_H-M   'P 1'
#
loop_
_entity.id
_entity.type
_entity.pdbx_description
1 polymer ?
#
loop_
_entity_poly.entity_id
_entity_poly.type
_entity_poly.pdbx_seq_one_letter_code
_entity_poly.pdbx_strand_id
1 'polypeptide(L)'
;MRGAPLPDPELLAACSASAFAAFGAYILACVYASWPLPPFAWLELWALGLACMAMLGYSRWVQEHQWGVLVAGFVGGLGTVGGLLSGVPLVRSVAGFALTVAYWCGTERWSWVGSAAYVDLAEVKRRSILLSLAVLVMNAIAHILLPGA
;
A
#
# COMPACT_ATOMS: atom_id res chain seq x y z
N MET A 1 15.80 -29.49 -1.11
CA MET A 1 16.36 -28.15 -1.41
C MET A 1 16.12 -27.29 -0.18
N ARG A 2 17.17 -26.96 0.61
CA ARG A 2 17.02 -26.04 1.74
C ARG A 2 16.81 -24.64 1.15
N GLY A 3 15.59 -24.12 1.25
CA GLY A 3 15.25 -22.78 0.77
C GLY A 3 16.18 -21.76 1.41
N ALA A 4 16.66 -20.80 0.62
CA ALA A 4 17.44 -19.68 1.13
C ALA A 4 16.70 -19.03 2.31
N PRO A 5 17.42 -18.60 3.37
CA PRO A 5 16.78 -17.88 4.47
C PRO A 5 16.04 -16.67 3.88
N LEU A 6 14.75 -16.56 4.23
CA LEU A 6 13.95 -15.39 3.83
C LEU A 6 14.63 -14.12 4.39
N PRO A 7 14.71 -13.05 3.60
CA PRO A 7 15.30 -11.80 4.05
C PRO A 7 14.60 -11.26 5.30
N ASP A 8 15.36 -10.62 6.18
CA ASP A 8 14.87 -10.10 7.46
C ASP A 8 13.72 -9.11 7.23
N PRO A 9 12.50 -9.37 7.76
CA PRO A 9 11.34 -8.49 7.61
C PRO A 9 11.63 -7.03 7.96
N GLU A 10 12.41 -6.80 9.02
CA GLU A 10 12.70 -5.44 9.51
C GLU A 10 13.63 -4.71 8.56
N LEU A 11 14.60 -5.40 7.99
CA LEU A 11 15.50 -4.83 6.99
C LEU A 11 14.74 -4.48 5.71
N LEU A 12 13.82 -5.34 5.27
CA LEU A 12 12.97 -5.06 4.09
C LEU A 12 12.03 -3.88 4.33
N ALA A 13 11.40 -3.82 5.51
CA ALA A 13 10.55 -2.69 5.90
C ALA A 13 11.36 -1.38 5.95
N ALA A 14 12.53 -1.39 6.60
CA ALA A 14 13.40 -0.21 6.66
C ALA A 14 13.89 0.25 5.28
N CYS A 15 14.33 -0.67 4.42
CA CYS A 15 14.79 -0.36 3.06
C CYS A 15 13.64 0.15 2.16
N SER A 16 12.45 -0.45 2.25
CA SER A 16 11.29 0.02 1.49
C SER A 16 10.78 1.37 1.99
N ALA A 17 10.78 1.60 3.30
CA ALA A 17 10.40 2.87 3.90
C ALA A 17 11.38 4.00 3.55
N SER A 18 12.69 3.72 3.55
CA SER A 18 13.71 4.69 3.16
C SER A 18 13.65 5.02 1.67
N ALA A 19 13.45 4.01 0.81
CA ALA A 19 13.24 4.21 -0.62
C ALA A 19 11.98 5.05 -0.90
N PHE A 20 10.86 4.73 -0.23
CA PHE A 20 9.62 5.50 -0.34
C PHE A 20 9.79 6.94 0.16
N ALA A 21 10.44 7.15 1.30
CA ALA A 21 10.67 8.47 1.86
C ALA A 21 11.58 9.33 0.96
N ALA A 22 12.68 8.76 0.45
CA ALA A 22 13.59 9.46 -0.44
C ALA A 22 12.90 9.86 -1.75
N PHE A 23 12.14 8.95 -2.35
CA PHE A 23 11.42 9.23 -3.59
C PHE A 23 10.24 10.19 -3.38
N GLY A 24 9.50 10.04 -2.28
CA GLY A 24 8.44 10.96 -1.89
C GLY A 24 8.96 12.38 -1.65
N ALA A 25 10.11 12.51 -0.98
CA ALA A 25 10.77 13.80 -0.78
C ALA A 25 11.20 14.44 -2.12
N TYR A 26 11.74 13.63 -3.05
CA TYR A 26 12.05 14.09 -4.40
C TYR A 26 10.81 14.63 -5.13
N ILE A 27 9.70 13.89 -5.12
CA ILE A 27 8.44 14.34 -5.74
C ILE A 27 7.94 15.63 -5.10
N LEU A 28 7.90 15.71 -3.76
CA LEU A 28 7.47 16.91 -3.05
C LEU A 28 8.36 18.11 -3.38
N ALA A 29 9.67 17.93 -3.47
CA ALA A 29 10.61 18.98 -3.85
C ALA A 29 10.36 19.46 -5.28
N CYS A 30 10.15 18.54 -6.24
CA CYS A 30 9.79 18.90 -7.61
C CYS A 30 8.46 19.66 -7.67
N VAL A 31 7.43 19.21 -6.96
CA VAL A 31 6.12 19.89 -6.90
C VAL A 31 6.26 21.29 -6.29
N TYR A 32 6.98 21.42 -5.17
CA TYR A 32 7.21 22.70 -4.50
C TYR A 32 7.99 23.68 -5.39
N ALA A 33 9.03 23.19 -6.07
CA ALA A 33 9.84 23.99 -6.99
C ALA A 33 9.20 24.21 -8.36
N SER A 34 7.98 23.66 -8.60
CA SER A 34 7.32 23.65 -9.91
C SER A 34 8.19 23.08 -11.03
N TRP A 35 9.06 22.13 -10.70
CA TRP A 35 9.91 21.44 -11.66
C TRP A 35 9.14 20.33 -12.36
N PRO A 36 9.48 20.03 -13.63
CA PRO A 36 8.86 18.93 -14.34
C PRO A 36 9.18 17.60 -13.64
N LEU A 37 8.12 16.82 -13.35
CA LEU A 37 8.25 15.47 -12.84
C LEU A 37 8.54 14.50 -13.99
N PRO A 38 9.32 13.43 -13.76
CA PRO A 38 9.45 12.33 -14.70
C PRO A 38 8.07 11.75 -15.07
N PRO A 39 7.88 11.30 -16.33
CA PRO A 39 6.57 10.84 -16.82
C PRO A 39 6.00 9.64 -16.05
N PHE A 40 6.85 8.84 -15.40
CA PHE A 40 6.43 7.68 -14.60
C PHE A 40 6.51 7.90 -13.08
N ALA A 41 6.83 9.12 -12.62
CA ALA A 41 7.06 9.38 -11.19
C ALA A 41 5.83 9.05 -10.33
N TRP A 42 4.63 9.34 -10.82
CA TRP A 42 3.39 9.03 -10.13
C TRP A 42 3.11 7.52 -10.05
N LEU A 43 3.42 6.77 -11.12
CA LEU A 43 3.30 5.32 -11.15
C LEU A 43 4.32 4.65 -10.20
N GLU A 44 5.54 5.17 -10.17
CA GLU A 44 6.59 4.72 -9.24
C GLU A 44 6.21 5.01 -7.80
N LEU A 45 5.62 6.17 -7.50
CA LEU A 45 5.13 6.51 -6.16
C LEU A 45 4.04 5.52 -5.71
N TRP A 46 3.15 5.12 -6.62
CA TRP A 46 2.16 4.10 -6.35
C TRP A 46 2.79 2.73 -6.07
N ALA A 47 3.70 2.28 -6.93
CA ALA A 47 4.36 0.97 -6.78
C ALA A 47 5.22 0.89 -5.50
N LEU A 48 5.99 1.94 -5.20
CA LEU A 48 6.77 2.05 -3.98
C LEU A 48 5.87 2.14 -2.74
N GLY A 49 4.75 2.85 -2.82
CA GLY A 49 3.76 2.88 -1.74
C GLY A 49 3.20 1.49 -1.45
N LEU A 50 2.94 0.70 -2.49
CA LEU A 50 2.43 -0.67 -2.38
C LEU A 50 3.46 -1.62 -1.76
N ALA A 51 4.70 -1.57 -2.26
CA ALA A 51 5.80 -2.34 -1.71
C ALA A 51 6.06 -1.97 -0.23
N CYS A 52 6.15 -0.68 0.08
CA CYS A 52 6.39 -0.18 1.42
C CYS A 52 5.26 -0.57 2.39
N MET A 53 4.00 -0.41 1.99
CA MET A 53 2.85 -0.76 2.83
C MET A 53 2.76 -2.27 3.09
N ALA A 54 3.11 -3.11 2.11
CA ALA A 54 3.20 -4.56 2.31
C ALA A 54 4.30 -4.94 3.32
N MET A 55 5.48 -4.32 3.21
CA MET A 55 6.61 -4.60 4.10
C MET A 55 6.39 -4.04 5.51
N LEU A 56 5.77 -2.86 5.64
CA LEU A 56 5.35 -2.29 6.92
C LEU A 56 4.30 -3.16 7.61
N GLY A 57 3.30 -3.68 6.85
CA GLY A 57 2.35 -4.65 7.39
C GLY A 57 3.02 -5.94 7.89
N TYR A 58 4.16 -6.32 7.29
CA TYR A 58 4.94 -7.49 7.67
C TYR A 58 5.92 -7.26 8.84
N SER A 59 6.26 -6.00 9.14
CA SER A 59 7.17 -5.62 10.22
C SER A 59 6.52 -5.75 11.61
N ARG A 60 7.31 -6.21 12.57
CA ARG A 60 6.96 -6.24 14.00
C ARG A 60 6.76 -4.84 14.57
N TRP A 61 7.53 -3.88 14.09
CA TRP A 61 7.52 -2.52 14.61
C TRP A 61 6.12 -1.88 14.52
N VAL A 62 5.44 -2.05 13.38
CA VAL A 62 4.06 -1.54 13.17
C VAL A 62 3.05 -2.21 14.10
N GLN A 63 3.32 -3.44 14.52
CA GLN A 63 2.43 -4.20 15.40
C GLN A 63 2.65 -3.88 16.88
N GLU A 64 3.92 -3.70 17.27
CA GLU A 64 4.30 -3.28 18.62
C GLU A 64 3.86 -1.83 18.90
N HIS A 65 3.82 -0.99 17.86
CA HIS A 65 3.45 0.41 17.94
C HIS A 65 2.12 0.66 17.22
N GLN A 66 1.01 0.80 17.97
CA GLN A 66 -0.32 1.04 17.38
C GLN A 66 -0.38 2.23 16.40
N TRP A 67 0.47 3.24 16.60
CA TRP A 67 0.58 4.39 15.70
C TRP A 67 1.33 4.08 14.39
N GLY A 68 2.07 2.98 14.31
CA GLY A 68 2.69 2.49 13.07
C GLY A 68 1.67 2.20 11.97
N VAL A 69 0.43 1.86 12.35
CA VAL A 69 -0.70 1.73 11.40
C VAL A 69 -1.02 3.06 10.73
N LEU A 70 -0.88 4.18 11.44
CA LEU A 70 -1.05 5.52 10.86
C LEU A 70 0.04 5.83 9.84
N VAL A 71 1.28 5.38 10.09
CA VAL A 71 2.40 5.53 9.14
C VAL A 71 2.15 4.71 7.89
N ALA A 72 1.76 3.44 8.05
CA ALA A 72 1.40 2.58 6.91
C ALA A 72 0.20 3.15 6.13
N GLY A 73 -0.80 3.70 6.83
CA GLY A 73 -1.94 4.39 6.23
C GLY A 73 -1.55 5.66 5.46
N PHE A 74 -0.63 6.45 6.00
CA PHE A 74 -0.10 7.64 5.32
C PHE A 74 0.68 7.29 4.05
N VAL A 75 1.54 6.27 4.12
CA VAL A 75 2.25 5.71 2.94
C VAL A 75 1.26 5.22 1.90
N GLY A 76 0.23 4.48 2.32
CA GLY A 76 -0.86 4.04 1.43
C GLY A 76 -1.65 5.20 0.82
N GLY A 77 -1.92 6.26 1.58
CA GLY A 77 -2.57 7.47 1.08
C GLY A 77 -1.75 8.13 -0.03
N LEU A 78 -0.45 8.35 0.20
CA LEU A 78 0.47 8.90 -0.79
C LEU A 78 0.64 8.00 -2.03
N GLY A 79 0.73 6.68 -1.83
CA GLY A 79 0.73 5.72 -2.92
C GLY A 79 -0.54 5.81 -3.77
N THR A 80 -1.71 5.96 -3.13
CA THR A 80 -3.00 6.13 -3.83
C THR A 80 -3.01 7.40 -4.67
N VAL A 81 -2.49 8.52 -4.14
CA VAL A 81 -2.33 9.76 -4.91
C VAL A 81 -1.46 9.54 -6.15
N GLY A 82 -0.34 8.83 -6.00
CA GLY A 82 0.48 8.41 -7.15
C GLY A 82 -0.30 7.61 -8.19
N GLY A 83 -1.12 6.66 -7.73
CA GLY A 83 -1.94 5.83 -8.61
C GLY A 83 -2.98 6.64 -9.39
N LEU A 84 -3.62 7.60 -8.73
CA LEU A 84 -4.61 8.51 -9.33
C LEU A 84 -3.97 9.46 -10.35
N LEU A 85 -2.77 9.99 -10.04
CA LEU A 85 -2.06 10.95 -10.89
C LEU A 85 -1.24 10.30 -12.02
N SER A 86 -1.07 8.98 -11.99
CA SER A 86 -0.35 8.24 -13.04
C SER A 86 -0.99 8.30 -14.43
N GLY A 87 -2.27 8.67 -14.52
CA GLY A 87 -3.01 8.71 -15.78
C GLY A 87 -3.33 7.34 -16.39
N VAL A 88 -2.96 6.23 -15.72
CA VAL A 88 -3.26 4.87 -16.18
C VAL A 88 -4.66 4.47 -15.67
N PRO A 89 -5.68 4.27 -16.54
CA PRO A 89 -7.06 4.03 -16.11
C PRO A 89 -7.24 2.81 -15.20
N LEU A 90 -6.47 1.76 -15.47
CA LEU A 90 -6.49 0.54 -14.67
C LEU A 90 -5.92 0.76 -13.26
N VAL A 91 -4.81 1.50 -13.14
CA VAL A 91 -4.20 1.83 -11.84
C VAL A 91 -5.11 2.77 -11.06
N ARG A 92 -5.71 3.78 -11.72
CA ARG A 92 -6.67 4.71 -11.12
C ARG A 92 -7.87 3.97 -10.48
N SER A 93 -8.31 2.88 -11.11
CA SER A 93 -9.45 2.08 -10.63
C SER A 93 -9.09 1.18 -9.46
N VAL A 94 -7.83 0.73 -9.36
CA VAL A 94 -7.40 -0.33 -8.43
C VAL A 94 -6.48 0.18 -7.31
N ALA A 95 -5.97 1.41 -7.40
CA ALA A 95 -4.89 1.90 -6.54
C ALA A 95 -5.17 1.75 -5.03
N GLY A 96 -6.32 2.24 -4.56
CA GLY A 96 -6.68 2.14 -3.13
C GLY A 96 -7.00 0.71 -2.68
N PHE A 97 -7.58 -0.12 -3.58
CA PHE A 97 -7.84 -1.53 -3.31
C PHE A 97 -6.55 -2.31 -3.13
N ALA A 98 -5.60 -2.15 -4.06
CA ALA A 98 -4.32 -2.86 -4.05
C ALA A 98 -3.49 -2.56 -2.80
N LEU A 99 -3.52 -1.31 -2.34
CA LEU A 99 -2.81 -0.88 -1.13
C LEU A 99 -3.43 -1.46 0.14
N THR A 100 -4.77 -1.50 0.20
CA THR A 100 -5.49 -2.16 1.30
C THR A 100 -5.16 -3.66 1.35
N VAL A 101 -5.16 -4.34 0.21
CA VAL A 101 -4.79 -5.77 0.13
C VAL A 101 -3.32 -5.97 0.52
N ALA A 102 -2.41 -5.12 0.05
CA ALA A 102 -0.99 -5.19 0.36
C ALA A 102 -0.72 -5.15 1.86
N TYR A 103 -1.36 -4.22 2.59
CA TYR A 103 -1.26 -4.13 4.04
C TYR A 103 -1.75 -5.41 4.73
N TRP A 104 -2.95 -5.88 4.39
CA TRP A 104 -3.55 -7.05 5.03
C TRP A 104 -2.83 -8.37 4.70
N CYS A 105 -2.20 -8.46 3.53
CA CYS A 105 -1.31 -9.57 3.18
C CYS A 105 -0.01 -9.54 4.02
N GLY A 106 0.53 -8.34 4.30
CA GLY A 106 1.67 -8.18 5.21
C GLY A 106 1.34 -8.61 6.64
N THR A 107 0.19 -8.19 7.17
CA THR A 107 -0.20 -8.43 8.58
C THR A 107 -0.57 -9.89 8.88
N GLU A 108 -1.06 -10.66 7.90
CA GLU A 108 -1.59 -12.02 8.13
C GLU A 108 -0.54 -13.01 8.65
N ARG A 109 0.75 -12.83 8.31
CA ARG A 109 1.83 -13.73 8.75
C ARG A 109 2.11 -13.70 10.26
N TRP A 110 1.63 -12.69 10.97
CA TRP A 110 1.87 -12.52 12.42
C TRP A 110 0.71 -12.98 13.31
N SER A 111 -0.46 -13.25 12.72
CA SER A 111 -1.62 -13.82 13.44
C SER A 111 -1.33 -15.18 14.12
N TRP A 112 -0.22 -15.82 13.73
CA TRP A 112 0.25 -17.10 14.28
C TRP A 112 1.24 -16.97 15.46
N VAL A 113 1.76 -15.78 15.78
CA VAL A 113 2.97 -15.66 16.65
C VAL A 113 2.72 -15.00 18.02
N GLY A 114 1.57 -14.40 18.30
CA GLY A 114 1.39 -13.69 19.58
C GLY A 114 -0.06 -13.58 20.06
N SER A 115 -0.32 -14.16 21.22
CA SER A 115 -1.55 -14.03 22.00
C SER A 115 -1.80 -12.58 22.45
N ALA A 116 -2.89 -11.95 22.00
CA ALA A 116 -3.76 -11.09 22.82
C ALA A 116 -4.82 -10.34 21.96
N ALA A 117 -6.08 -10.36 22.42
CA ALA A 117 -7.23 -9.53 22.02
C ALA A 117 -8.04 -9.91 20.76
N TYR A 118 -8.99 -10.84 20.95
CA TYR A 118 -10.44 -10.81 20.59
C TYR A 118 -10.96 -10.03 19.38
N VAL A 119 -10.21 -9.92 18.28
CA VAL A 119 -10.81 -9.65 16.97
C VAL A 119 -10.31 -10.74 16.04
N ASP A 120 -11.24 -11.49 15.45
CA ASP A 120 -10.92 -12.43 14.38
C ASP A 120 -10.38 -11.63 13.18
N LEU A 121 -9.07 -11.41 13.18
CA LEU A 121 -8.32 -10.69 12.17
C LEU A 121 -8.59 -11.27 10.78
N ALA A 122 -8.84 -12.57 10.68
CA ALA A 122 -9.20 -13.21 9.42
C ALA A 122 -10.57 -12.74 8.92
N GLU A 123 -11.56 -12.61 9.81
CA GLU A 123 -12.89 -12.12 9.46
C GLU A 123 -12.90 -10.61 9.17
N VAL A 124 -12.16 -9.79 9.93
CA VAL A 124 -12.04 -8.34 9.64
C VAL A 124 -11.30 -8.10 8.33
N LYS A 125 -10.20 -8.83 8.08
CA LYS A 125 -9.49 -8.83 6.80
C LYS A 125 -10.43 -9.23 5.67
N ARG A 126 -11.12 -10.37 5.80
CA ARG A 126 -12.06 -10.86 4.80
C ARG A 126 -13.14 -9.83 4.49
N ARG A 127 -13.73 -9.21 5.51
CA ARG A 127 -14.73 -8.14 5.33
C ARG A 127 -14.17 -6.90 4.65
N SER A 128 -12.98 -6.45 5.03
CA SER A 128 -12.33 -5.29 4.40
C SER A 128 -11.98 -5.56 2.95
N ILE A 129 -11.42 -6.74 2.62
CA ILE A 129 -11.11 -7.13 1.24
C ILE A 129 -12.38 -7.25 0.41
N LEU A 130 -13.44 -7.88 0.94
CA LEU A 130 -14.72 -8.00 0.24
C LEU A 130 -15.36 -6.62 0.00
N LEU A 131 -15.29 -5.72 0.98
CA LEU A 131 -15.80 -4.35 0.85
C LEU A 131 -15.02 -3.58 -0.22
N SER A 132 -13.68 -3.63 -0.17
CA SER A 132 -12.84 -2.96 -1.15
C SER A 132 -12.98 -3.59 -2.55
N LEU A 133 -13.23 -4.90 -2.66
CA LEU A 133 -13.50 -5.59 -3.92
C LEU A 133 -14.86 -5.18 -4.48
N ALA A 134 -15.88 -5.06 -3.64
CA ALA A 134 -17.20 -4.57 -4.05
C ALA A 134 -17.11 -3.14 -4.60
N VAL A 135 -16.35 -2.25 -3.93
CA VAL A 135 -16.09 -0.89 -4.42
C VAL A 135 -15.33 -0.91 -5.75
N LEU A 136 -14.34 -1.80 -5.91
CA LEU A 136 -13.60 -1.97 -7.15
C LEU A 136 -14.53 -2.38 -8.31
N VAL A 137 -15.39 -3.38 -8.08
CA VAL A 137 -16.34 -3.88 -9.07
C VAL A 137 -17.34 -2.79 -9.43
N MET A 138 -17.85 -2.03 -8.45
CA MET A 138 -18.74 -0.89 -8.72
C MET A 138 -18.04 0.19 -9.56
N ASN A 139 -16.78 0.52 -9.28
CA ASN A 139 -16.00 1.48 -10.06
C ASN A 139 -15.71 0.98 -11.48
N ALA A 140 -15.39 -0.30 -11.65
CA ALA A 140 -15.17 -0.91 -12.95
C ALA A 140 -16.46 -0.94 -13.79
N ILE A 141 -17.59 -1.31 -13.19
CA ILE A 141 -18.91 -1.26 -13.82
C ILE A 141 -19.27 0.17 -14.21
N ALA A 142 -19.04 1.15 -13.32
CA ALA A 142 -19.26 2.56 -13.61
C ALA A 142 -18.41 3.03 -14.81
N HIS A 143 -17.15 2.62 -14.90
CA HIS A 143 -16.29 2.96 -16.04
C HIS A 143 -16.72 2.29 -17.36
N ILE A 144 -17.30 1.09 -17.32
CA ILE A 144 -17.80 0.41 -18.51
C ILE A 144 -19.16 0.98 -18.97
N LEU A 145 -20.03 1.32 -18.03
CA LEU A 145 -21.40 1.76 -18.31
C LEU A 145 -21.54 3.28 -18.51
N LEU A 146 -20.60 4.09 -17.98
CA LEU A 146 -20.60 5.54 -18.13
C LEU A 146 -19.40 5.96 -19.00
N PRO A 147 -19.58 6.08 -20.33
CA PRO A 147 -18.54 6.62 -21.19
C PRO A 147 -18.36 8.11 -20.90
N GLY A 148 -17.23 8.49 -20.30
CA GLY A 148 -16.80 9.90 -20.20
C GLY A 148 -16.51 10.49 -18.82
N ALA A 149 -16.27 9.68 -17.78
CA ALA A 149 -15.82 10.17 -16.45
C ALA A 149 -14.30 10.02 -16.22
#